data_AF-A0A7C6TLG9-F1
#
_entry.id   AF-A0A7C6TLG9-F1
#
_cell.length_a   1.000
_cell.length_b   1.000
_cell.length_c   1.000
_cell.angle_alpha   90.00
_cell.angle_beta   90.00
_cell.angle_gamma   90.00
#
_symmetry.space_group_name_H-M   'P 1'
#
loop_
_entity.id
_entity.type
_entity.pdbx_description
1 polymer ?
#
loop_
_entity_poly.entity_id
_entity_poly.type
_entity_poly.pdbx_seq_one_letter_code
_entity_poly.pdbx_strand_id
1 'polypeptide(L)'
;MSDSDTSSQEGNGLGPGPEEQLLFGEPDPVELHLPEKLHIGESDSDDAITQKLQRQGVRIGKGMIAPRVFWPALIIIVGIVVFSVALPEGTGNVISNIQNWIVTQLGWYYMLVVGLFVGFAIVVGFSKFGKIKLGKDDDEPEFGVMSWFAMLFAAGMGIGLVFYGVAEPLTYATTGPKPGWPGGEIENAQMGMAQTFVHWGLHPWALYAVLGMALAYAIHRRGRPLSIRWALEPLLGNKVKGWAGDVIDIIAIFGTVFGIATSLGLGVQQISAGLKHIGVVGDYDNTFLIILIVIITLLATASVVSGVGAGIKWLSNINLTMAGVLLVTVLVFGPTLFLFQNFVESLGVWLANVLNMTFDIGAYSGKEGAEWNSSWTLFYWGWWISWAPFVGVFIARISRGRTVREFIAGVLLVPSIVGFFWFSVLGGTGIYRQIFGSGDLVDPGEGVV
;
A
#
# COMPACT_ATOMS: atom_id res chain seq x y z
N MET A 1 5.91 81.77 -39.11
CA MET A 1 6.57 80.52 -38.69
C MET A 1 5.44 79.63 -38.23
N SER A 2 4.81 78.79 -39.06
CA SER A 2 5.40 77.65 -39.80
C SER A 2 6.28 76.81 -38.84
N ASP A 3 6.03 75.54 -38.56
CA ASP A 3 5.48 74.49 -39.42
C ASP A 3 4.64 73.46 -38.64
N SER A 4 3.76 72.84 -39.42
CA SER A 4 3.07 71.58 -39.20
C SER A 4 4.02 70.38 -39.10
N ASP A 5 3.67 69.38 -38.30
CA ASP A 5 3.73 68.00 -38.82
C ASP A 5 2.71 67.07 -38.13
N THR A 6 2.17 66.17 -38.94
CA THR A 6 0.98 65.33 -38.74
C THR A 6 1.32 63.85 -38.55
N SER A 7 0.34 63.10 -38.04
CA SER A 7 0.20 61.62 -38.03
C SER A 7 0.94 60.88 -36.90
N SER A 8 0.44 59.81 -36.27
CA SER A 8 -0.64 58.89 -36.62
C SER A 8 -1.14 58.11 -35.37
N GLN A 9 -2.31 57.51 -35.55
CA GLN A 9 -3.14 56.66 -34.69
C GLN A 9 -2.49 55.43 -34.03
N GLU A 10 -3.17 55.01 -32.95
CA GLU A 10 -3.43 53.63 -32.46
C GLU A 10 -2.39 52.89 -31.60
N GLY A 11 -2.88 52.31 -30.49
CA GLY A 11 -2.18 51.28 -29.73
C GLY A 11 -2.55 51.19 -28.26
N ASN A 12 -3.73 50.64 -27.95
CA ASN A 12 -4.12 50.18 -26.61
C ASN A 12 -3.02 49.28 -26.00
N GLY A 13 -2.48 49.66 -24.85
CA GLY A 13 -1.59 48.83 -24.03
C GLY A 13 -2.23 48.55 -22.68
N LEU A 14 -3.40 47.93 -22.68
CA LEU A 14 -3.95 47.27 -21.48
C LEU A 14 -2.92 46.24 -21.02
N GLY A 15 -2.47 46.36 -19.77
CA GLY A 15 -1.75 45.27 -19.11
C GLY A 15 -2.57 43.98 -19.17
N PRO A 16 -1.90 42.82 -19.05
CA PRO A 16 -2.55 41.52 -19.26
C PRO A 16 -3.79 41.42 -18.38
N GLY A 17 -4.94 41.15 -19.03
CA GLY A 17 -6.24 41.09 -18.36
C GLY A 17 -6.32 39.93 -17.36
N PRO A 18 -7.37 39.91 -16.51
CA PRO A 18 -7.57 38.87 -15.48
C PRO A 18 -7.60 37.43 -16.02
N GLU A 19 -7.76 37.25 -17.33
CA GLU A 19 -7.79 35.94 -17.99
C GLU A 19 -6.39 35.39 -18.34
N GLU A 20 -5.34 36.22 -18.44
CA GLU A 20 -3.97 35.74 -18.75
C GLU A 20 -3.22 35.19 -17.52
N GLN A 21 -3.67 35.49 -16.31
CA GLN A 21 -3.13 34.88 -15.07
C GLN A 21 -3.55 33.41 -14.87
N LEU A 22 -4.52 32.90 -15.65
CA LEU A 22 -5.11 31.57 -15.43
C LEU A 22 -4.30 30.39 -16.00
N LEU A 23 -3.22 30.64 -16.74
CA LEU A 23 -2.42 29.56 -17.35
C LEU A 23 -1.07 29.31 -16.65
N PHE A 24 -0.54 30.27 -15.89
CA PHE A 24 0.77 30.13 -15.20
C PHE A 24 0.88 30.85 -13.84
N GLY A 25 -0.24 31.26 -13.23
CA GLY A 25 -0.20 31.77 -11.85
C GLY A 25 0.09 30.64 -10.87
N GLU A 26 1.20 30.73 -10.13
CA GLU A 26 1.38 29.92 -8.92
C GLU A 26 0.15 30.15 -8.03
N PRO A 27 -0.57 29.09 -7.59
CA PRO A 27 -1.68 29.26 -6.67
C PRO A 27 -1.15 29.94 -5.41
N ASP A 28 -1.81 31.04 -5.01
CA ASP A 28 -1.42 31.82 -3.84
C ASP A 28 -1.16 30.87 -2.63
N PRO A 29 0.02 30.91 -1.99
CA PRO A 29 0.32 30.11 -0.80
C PRO A 29 -0.76 30.21 0.28
N VAL A 30 -1.47 31.35 0.35
CA VAL A 30 -2.59 31.61 1.27
C VAL A 30 -3.88 30.89 0.84
N GLU A 31 -4.10 30.63 -0.44
CA GLU A 31 -5.20 29.77 -0.90
C GLU A 31 -4.92 28.28 -0.66
N LEU A 32 -3.65 27.87 -0.59
CA LEU A 32 -3.27 26.49 -0.35
C LEU A 32 -3.52 26.08 1.12
N HIS A 33 -3.17 26.91 2.11
CA HIS A 33 -3.44 26.62 3.53
C HIS A 33 -4.79 27.16 3.98
N LEU A 34 -5.67 26.30 4.51
CA LEU A 34 -6.96 26.78 5.00
C LEU A 34 -6.82 27.54 6.33
N PRO A 35 -7.61 28.61 6.55
CA PRO A 35 -7.76 29.22 7.86
C PRO A 35 -8.16 28.18 8.91
N GLU A 36 -7.63 28.30 10.13
CA GLU A 36 -7.82 27.32 11.21
C GLU A 36 -9.29 27.00 11.51
N LYS A 37 -10.17 28.01 11.44
CA LYS A 37 -11.62 27.83 11.61
C LYS A 37 -12.28 26.86 10.61
N LEU A 38 -11.62 26.56 9.49
CA LEU A 38 -12.07 25.62 8.47
C LEU A 38 -11.43 24.24 8.58
N HIS A 39 -10.44 24.06 9.47
CA HIS A 39 -9.85 22.75 9.74
C HIS A 39 -10.88 21.88 10.46
N ILE A 40 -10.90 20.59 10.11
CA ILE A 40 -11.77 19.60 10.74
C ILE A 40 -11.09 19.16 12.04
N GLY A 41 -11.67 19.55 13.17
CA GLY A 41 -11.20 19.19 14.50
C GLY A 41 -11.86 17.90 14.98
N GLU A 42 -11.18 17.17 15.88
CA GLU A 42 -11.71 15.93 16.45
C GLU A 42 -12.95 16.15 17.34
N SER A 43 -13.09 17.34 17.92
CA SER A 43 -14.24 17.73 18.74
C SER A 43 -15.36 18.42 17.94
N ASP A 44 -15.25 18.49 16.62
CA ASP A 44 -16.32 19.06 15.79
C ASP A 44 -17.56 18.17 15.84
N SER A 45 -18.75 18.76 15.95
CA SER A 45 -19.99 18.03 15.74
C SER A 45 -20.16 17.64 14.28
N ASP A 46 -20.94 16.59 14.00
CA ASP A 46 -21.22 16.13 12.63
C ASP A 46 -21.73 17.25 11.71
N ASP A 47 -22.55 18.17 12.25
CA ASP A 47 -23.02 19.34 11.53
C ASP A 47 -21.89 20.32 11.19
N ALA A 48 -20.97 20.57 12.13
CA ALA A 48 -19.81 21.42 11.91
C ALA A 48 -18.85 20.79 10.89
N ILE A 49 -18.60 19.48 10.98
CA ILE A 49 -17.82 18.72 10.00
C ILE A 49 -18.46 18.86 8.62
N THR A 50 -19.77 18.62 8.51
CA THR A 50 -20.50 18.69 7.24
C THR A 50 -20.42 20.08 6.62
N GLN A 51 -20.60 21.14 7.41
CA GLN A 51 -20.48 22.53 6.92
C GLN A 51 -19.06 22.85 6.46
N LYS A 52 -18.03 22.43 7.21
CA LYS A 52 -16.62 22.62 6.83
C LYS A 52 -16.31 21.88 5.53
N LEU A 53 -16.76 20.64 5.39
CA LEU A 53 -16.61 19.84 4.16
C LEU A 53 -17.28 20.52 2.96
N GLN A 54 -18.53 20.98 3.11
CA GLN A 54 -19.25 21.69 2.06
C GLN A 54 -18.57 22.98 1.62
N ARG A 55 -18.05 23.78 2.57
CA ARG A 55 -17.27 24.99 2.29
C ARG A 55 -16.00 24.70 1.50
N GLN A 56 -15.41 23.53 1.72
CA GLN A 56 -14.26 23.06 0.97
C GLN A 56 -14.63 22.43 -0.39
N GLY A 57 -15.92 22.40 -0.76
CA GLY A 57 -16.40 21.93 -2.06
C GLY A 57 -16.83 20.46 -2.08
N VAL A 58 -16.87 19.78 -0.92
CA VAL A 58 -17.34 18.40 -0.82
C VAL A 58 -18.87 18.38 -0.87
N ARG A 59 -19.43 17.61 -1.81
CA ARG A 59 -20.88 17.46 -1.95
C ARG A 59 -21.37 16.29 -1.12
N ILE A 60 -22.03 16.58 -0.01
CA ILE A 60 -22.58 15.59 0.92
C ILE A 60 -24.09 15.49 0.71
N GLY A 61 -24.58 14.27 0.48
CA GLY A 61 -25.99 13.94 0.34
C GLY A 61 -26.60 13.38 1.64
N LYS A 62 -27.81 12.82 1.53
CA LYS A 62 -28.50 12.17 2.65
C LYS A 62 -27.64 11.03 3.24
N GLY A 63 -27.56 10.93 4.56
CA GLY A 63 -26.78 9.91 5.25
C GLY A 63 -25.27 10.16 5.28
N MET A 64 -24.83 11.41 5.09
CA MET A 64 -23.42 11.84 5.08
C MET A 64 -22.56 11.17 3.99
N ILE A 65 -23.18 10.65 2.92
CA ILE A 65 -22.45 10.07 1.79
C ILE A 65 -22.12 11.12 0.74
N ALA A 66 -21.01 10.94 0.01
CA ALA A 66 -20.72 11.70 -1.21
C ALA A 66 -21.32 10.96 -2.42
N PRO A 67 -22.53 11.31 -2.91
CA PRO A 67 -23.26 10.49 -3.89
C PRO A 67 -22.53 10.31 -5.23
N ARG A 68 -21.73 11.30 -5.64
CA ARG A 68 -20.93 11.26 -6.87
C ARG A 68 -19.76 10.29 -6.82
N VAL A 69 -19.39 9.85 -5.63
CA VAL A 69 -18.32 8.87 -5.41
C VAL A 69 -18.93 7.52 -5.05
N PHE A 70 -19.85 7.52 -4.08
CA PHE A 70 -20.45 6.31 -3.52
C PHE A 70 -21.16 5.46 -4.56
N TRP A 71 -22.12 6.04 -5.30
CA TRP A 71 -22.94 5.26 -6.24
C TRP A 71 -22.14 4.74 -7.44
N PRO A 72 -21.30 5.54 -8.12
CA PRO A 72 -20.47 5.00 -9.20
C PRO A 72 -19.52 3.90 -8.74
N ALA A 73 -18.83 4.08 -7.60
CA ALA A 73 -17.96 3.04 -7.05
C ALA A 73 -18.74 1.75 -6.75
N LEU A 74 -19.89 1.87 -6.09
CA LEU A 74 -20.75 0.72 -5.77
C LEU A 74 -21.24 0.01 -7.03
N ILE A 75 -21.71 0.74 -8.04
CA ILE A 75 -22.20 0.17 -9.31
C ILE A 75 -21.07 -0.60 -10.02
N ILE A 76 -19.86 -0.04 -10.08
CA ILE A 76 -18.71 -0.69 -10.71
C ILE A 76 -18.35 -1.98 -9.96
N ILE A 77 -18.23 -1.91 -8.63
CA ILE A 77 -17.85 -3.05 -7.79
C ILE A 77 -18.91 -4.15 -7.88
N VAL A 78 -20.19 -3.82 -7.68
CA VAL A 78 -21.30 -4.79 -7.76
C VAL A 78 -21.41 -5.35 -9.17
N GLY A 79 -21.22 -4.54 -10.21
CA GLY A 79 -21.22 -5.01 -11.59
C GLY A 79 -20.17 -6.09 -11.82
N ILE A 80 -18.92 -5.86 -11.41
CA ILE A 80 -17.84 -6.86 -11.51
C ILE A 80 -18.18 -8.12 -10.72
N VAL A 81 -18.69 -7.99 -9.50
CA VAL A 81 -19.10 -9.14 -8.68
C VAL A 81 -20.20 -9.95 -9.39
N VAL A 82 -21.22 -9.29 -9.91
CA VAL A 82 -22.33 -9.96 -10.62
C VAL A 82 -21.81 -10.70 -11.86
N PHE A 83 -20.96 -10.08 -12.69
CA PHE A 83 -20.38 -10.77 -13.84
C PHE A 83 -19.46 -11.93 -13.45
N SER A 84 -18.67 -11.77 -12.38
CA SER A 84 -17.79 -12.82 -11.87
C SER A 84 -18.58 -14.04 -11.38
N VAL A 85 -19.76 -13.83 -10.77
CA VAL A 85 -20.63 -14.91 -10.30
C VAL A 85 -21.45 -15.52 -11.44
N ALA A 86 -21.98 -14.69 -12.35
CA ALA A 86 -22.85 -15.15 -13.43
C ALA A 86 -22.09 -15.81 -14.59
N LEU A 87 -20.87 -15.36 -14.88
CA LEU A 87 -20.03 -15.80 -16.00
C LEU A 87 -18.56 -15.97 -15.55
N PRO A 88 -18.27 -16.94 -14.67
CA PRO A 88 -16.95 -17.07 -14.05
C PRO A 88 -15.82 -17.32 -15.06
N GLU A 89 -16.01 -18.24 -16.00
CA GLU A 89 -14.99 -18.55 -17.02
C GLU A 89 -14.72 -17.35 -17.95
N GLY A 90 -15.79 -16.70 -18.44
CA GLY A 90 -15.68 -15.52 -19.30
C GLY A 90 -15.00 -14.36 -18.59
N THR A 91 -15.41 -14.09 -17.35
CA THR A 91 -14.82 -13.02 -16.52
C THR A 91 -13.37 -13.34 -16.18
N GLY A 92 -13.06 -14.58 -15.80
CA GLY A 92 -11.70 -15.05 -15.52
C GLY A 92 -10.77 -14.89 -16.73
N ASN A 93 -11.23 -15.24 -17.93
CA ASN A 93 -10.47 -15.04 -19.17
C ASN A 93 -10.19 -13.56 -19.45
N VAL A 94 -11.20 -12.69 -19.29
CA VAL A 94 -11.04 -11.25 -19.50
C VAL A 94 -10.04 -10.67 -18.50
N ILE A 95 -10.19 -10.96 -17.21
CA ILE A 95 -9.28 -10.46 -16.16
C ILE A 95 -7.86 -10.96 -16.38
N SER A 96 -7.69 -12.25 -16.68
CA SER A 96 -6.37 -12.85 -16.92
C SER A 96 -5.69 -12.23 -18.15
N ASN A 97 -6.44 -11.97 -19.23
CA ASN A 97 -5.92 -11.30 -20.42
C ASN A 97 -5.51 -9.85 -20.13
N ILE A 98 -6.29 -9.11 -19.34
CA ILE A 98 -5.95 -7.76 -18.90
C ILE A 98 -4.69 -7.79 -18.04
N GLN A 99 -4.60 -8.70 -17.06
CA GLN A 99 -3.42 -8.87 -16.21
C GLN A 99 -2.18 -9.17 -17.06
N ASN A 100 -2.26 -10.14 -17.98
CA ASN A 100 -1.16 -10.50 -18.87
C ASN A 100 -0.72 -9.31 -19.74
N TRP A 101 -1.67 -8.52 -20.25
CA TRP A 101 -1.34 -7.31 -20.99
C TRP A 101 -0.64 -6.26 -20.12
N ILE A 102 -1.14 -6.00 -18.91
CA ILE A 102 -0.52 -5.04 -17.98
C ILE A 102 0.91 -5.49 -17.66
N VAL A 103 1.10 -6.77 -17.35
CA VAL A 103 2.41 -7.30 -17.00
C VAL A 103 3.39 -7.19 -18.18
N THR A 104 2.98 -7.65 -19.36
CA THR A 104 3.87 -7.67 -20.53
C THR A 104 4.20 -6.27 -21.06
N GLN A 105 3.26 -5.31 -20.97
CA GLN A 105 3.45 -3.99 -21.56
C GLN A 105 3.88 -2.92 -20.53
N LEU A 106 3.41 -3.02 -19.29
CA LEU A 106 3.61 -2.02 -18.24
C LEU A 106 4.45 -2.53 -17.07
N GLY A 107 4.96 -3.76 -17.10
CA GLY A 107 5.80 -4.30 -16.02
C GLY A 107 7.03 -3.43 -15.71
N TRP A 108 7.72 -2.94 -16.75
CA TRP A 108 8.85 -2.01 -16.59
C TRP A 108 8.43 -0.70 -15.92
N TYR A 109 7.23 -0.20 -16.21
CA TYR A 109 6.69 1.04 -15.64
C TYR A 109 6.43 0.86 -14.14
N TYR A 110 5.87 -0.28 -13.73
CA TYR A 110 5.66 -0.61 -12.31
C TYR A 110 6.99 -0.62 -11.55
N MET A 111 8.01 -1.32 -12.08
CA MET A 111 9.34 -1.36 -11.46
C MET A 111 9.95 0.04 -11.32
N LEU A 112 9.84 0.84 -12.38
CA LEU A 112 10.35 2.22 -12.38
C LEU A 112 9.64 3.08 -11.33
N VAL A 113 8.30 3.07 -11.28
CA VAL A 113 7.53 3.87 -10.32
C VAL A 113 7.86 3.49 -8.87
N VAL A 114 7.91 2.20 -8.57
CA VAL A 114 8.23 1.72 -7.22
C VAL A 114 9.66 2.13 -6.83
N GLY A 115 10.64 1.92 -7.72
CA GLY A 115 12.01 2.35 -7.50
C GLY A 115 12.15 3.87 -7.32
N LEU A 116 11.41 4.65 -8.10
CA LEU A 116 11.36 6.11 -7.97
C LEU A 116 10.74 6.55 -6.63
N PHE A 117 9.72 5.86 -6.13
CA PHE A 117 9.13 6.19 -4.82
C PHE A 117 10.08 5.87 -3.67
N VAL A 118 10.86 4.78 -3.75
CA VAL A 118 11.95 4.50 -2.80
C VAL A 118 12.97 5.64 -2.81
N GLY A 119 13.50 5.97 -3.99
CA GLY A 119 14.47 7.06 -4.14
C GLY A 119 13.93 8.41 -3.67
N PHE A 120 12.71 8.75 -4.04
CA PHE A 120 12.03 9.98 -3.65
C PHE A 120 11.84 10.07 -2.13
N ALA A 121 11.35 9.01 -1.49
CA ALA A 121 11.18 9.00 -0.03
C ALA A 121 12.52 9.22 0.69
N ILE A 122 13.59 8.53 0.27
CA ILE A 122 14.93 8.72 0.83
C ILE A 122 15.40 10.17 0.64
N VAL A 123 15.34 10.69 -0.58
CA VAL A 123 15.78 12.07 -0.88
C VAL A 123 15.00 13.08 -0.05
N VAL A 124 13.67 12.98 0.02
CA VAL A 124 12.84 13.91 0.82
C VAL A 124 13.18 13.82 2.30
N GLY A 125 13.36 12.61 2.85
CA GLY A 125 13.72 12.39 4.25
C GLY A 125 15.05 13.05 4.64
N PHE A 126 16.07 12.97 3.78
CA PHE A 126 17.37 13.61 4.02
C PHE A 126 17.41 15.10 3.63
N SER A 127 16.47 15.58 2.82
CA SER A 127 16.43 16.97 2.36
C SER A 127 16.05 17.97 3.47
N LYS A 128 16.07 19.27 3.10
CA LYS A 128 15.51 20.36 3.91
C LYS A 128 14.01 20.20 4.21
N PHE A 129 13.27 19.54 3.32
CA PHE A 129 11.83 19.28 3.50
C PHE A 129 11.55 18.31 4.64
N GLY A 130 12.52 17.46 5.01
CA GLY A 130 12.44 16.58 6.15
C GLY A 130 12.21 17.30 7.49
N LYS A 131 12.49 18.61 7.58
CA LYS A 131 12.24 19.42 8.79
C LYS A 131 10.80 19.92 8.93
N ILE A 132 9.99 19.80 7.87
CA ILE A 132 8.60 20.26 7.87
C ILE A 132 7.81 19.37 8.82
N LYS A 133 6.97 19.98 9.67
CA LYS A 133 6.08 19.28 10.59
C LYS A 133 4.75 18.96 9.90
N LEU A 134 4.24 17.74 10.08
CA LEU A 134 2.95 17.26 9.58
C LEU A 134 1.83 17.71 10.54
N GLY A 135 1.60 19.02 10.57
CA GLY A 135 0.77 19.72 11.54
C GLY A 135 1.18 21.17 11.61
N LYS A 136 0.76 21.91 12.63
CA LYS A 136 1.29 23.26 12.91
C LYS A 136 2.76 23.19 13.33
N ASP A 137 3.46 24.31 13.31
CA ASP A 137 4.88 24.35 13.68
C ASP A 137 5.13 24.00 15.16
N ASP A 138 4.15 24.27 16.03
CA ASP A 138 4.12 24.00 17.46
C ASP A 138 3.43 22.68 17.83
N ASP A 139 2.74 22.01 16.90
CA ASP A 139 2.06 20.74 17.19
C ASP A 139 3.03 19.68 17.71
N GLU A 140 2.68 18.96 18.78
CA GLU A 140 3.45 17.81 19.24
C GLU A 140 2.89 16.49 18.68
N PRO A 141 3.70 15.42 18.58
CA PRO A 141 3.18 14.12 18.16
C PRO A 141 2.06 13.63 19.07
N GLU A 142 0.90 13.31 18.47
CA GLU A 142 -0.27 12.82 19.21
C GLU A 142 -0.01 11.49 19.93
N PHE A 143 0.80 10.64 19.30
CA PHE A 143 1.20 9.34 19.84
C PHE A 143 2.70 9.31 20.11
N GLY A 144 3.08 8.83 21.30
CA GLY A 144 4.47 8.54 21.64
C GLY A 144 5.12 7.59 20.65
N VAL A 145 6.45 7.69 20.48
CA VAL A 145 7.21 6.96 19.44
C VAL A 145 6.96 5.45 19.44
N MET A 146 6.97 4.81 20.62
CA MET A 146 6.74 3.36 20.70
C MET A 146 5.31 2.97 20.33
N SER A 147 4.31 3.76 20.75
CA SER A 147 2.91 3.53 20.35
C SER A 147 2.73 3.71 18.84
N TRP A 148 3.38 4.72 18.25
CA TRP A 148 3.34 4.96 16.82
C TRP A 148 3.99 3.82 16.03
N PHE A 149 5.17 3.36 16.44
CA PHE A 149 5.83 2.20 15.83
C PHE A 149 5.00 0.93 15.93
N ALA A 150 4.39 0.67 17.08
CA ALA A 150 3.48 -0.46 17.26
C ALA A 150 2.27 -0.37 16.30
N MET A 151 1.70 0.83 16.10
CA MET A 151 0.59 1.04 15.17
C MET A 151 1.00 0.93 13.70
N LEU A 152 2.17 1.44 13.31
CA LEU A 152 2.72 1.26 11.96
C LEU A 152 2.90 -0.23 11.65
N PHE A 153 3.46 -0.96 12.61
CA PHE A 153 3.64 -2.40 12.49
C PHE A 153 2.30 -3.13 12.42
N ALA A 154 1.33 -2.78 13.27
CA ALA A 154 -0.01 -3.37 13.28
C ALA A 154 -0.74 -3.19 11.95
N ALA A 155 -0.56 -2.04 11.29
CA ALA A 155 -1.15 -1.77 9.99
C ALA A 155 -0.44 -2.51 8.84
N GLY A 156 0.84 -2.79 8.99
CA GLY A 156 1.63 -3.58 8.03
C GLY A 156 1.47 -5.08 8.17
N MET A 157 1.07 -5.55 9.35
CA MET A 157 0.89 -6.95 9.69
C MET A 157 -0.39 -7.51 9.08
N GLY A 158 -0.28 -7.92 7.83
CA GLY A 158 -1.37 -8.57 7.10
C GLY A 158 -1.26 -10.10 7.08
N ILE A 159 -2.34 -10.73 6.61
CA ILE A 159 -2.41 -12.15 6.24
C ILE A 159 -1.23 -12.54 5.34
N GLY A 160 -0.79 -11.61 4.48
CA GLY A 160 0.35 -11.78 3.59
C GLY A 160 1.64 -12.25 4.27
N LEU A 161 2.00 -11.71 5.46
CA LEU A 161 3.22 -12.15 6.16
C LEU A 161 3.13 -13.60 6.63
N VAL A 162 1.94 -14.05 7.03
CA VAL A 162 1.75 -15.43 7.50
C VAL A 162 1.66 -16.38 6.31
N PHE A 163 0.99 -15.96 5.23
CA PHE A 163 0.81 -16.76 4.01
C PHE A 163 2.14 -16.94 3.27
N TYR A 164 2.81 -15.84 2.93
CA TYR A 164 4.06 -15.86 2.16
C TYR A 164 5.30 -16.02 3.03
N GLY A 165 5.16 -15.92 4.36
CA GLY A 165 6.26 -15.97 5.33
C GLY A 165 7.21 -17.15 5.15
N VAL A 166 6.64 -18.32 4.87
CA VAL A 166 7.39 -19.54 4.52
C VAL A 166 7.38 -19.77 3.02
N ALA A 167 6.21 -19.64 2.39
CA ALA A 167 5.98 -20.07 1.02
C ALA A 167 6.84 -19.34 -0.01
N GLU A 168 7.00 -18.01 0.10
CA GLU A 168 7.73 -17.23 -0.90
C GLU A 168 9.24 -17.56 -0.96
N PRO A 169 10.01 -17.40 0.13
CA PRO A 169 11.45 -17.69 0.09
C PRO A 169 11.74 -19.17 -0.18
N LEU A 170 10.88 -20.08 0.30
CA LEU A 170 11.02 -21.51 0.01
C LEU A 170 10.74 -21.83 -1.47
N THR A 171 9.72 -21.21 -2.07
CA THR A 171 9.43 -21.37 -3.51
C THR A 171 10.59 -20.85 -4.34
N TYR A 172 11.17 -19.71 -3.98
CA TYR A 172 12.34 -19.16 -4.67
C TYR A 172 13.58 -20.04 -4.56
N ALA A 173 13.76 -20.71 -3.42
CA ALA A 173 14.87 -21.65 -3.25
C ALA A 173 14.70 -22.92 -4.11
N THR A 174 13.46 -23.37 -4.32
CA THR A 174 13.18 -24.74 -4.77
C THR A 174 12.47 -24.81 -6.13
N THR A 175 11.16 -24.58 -6.15
CA THR A 175 10.27 -24.93 -7.26
C THR A 175 10.07 -23.79 -8.25
N GLY A 176 10.33 -22.55 -7.86
CA GLY A 176 10.16 -21.36 -8.69
C GLY A 176 11.28 -20.33 -8.53
N PRO A 177 12.57 -20.72 -8.65
CA PRO A 177 13.66 -19.75 -8.66
C PRO A 177 13.49 -18.76 -9.82
N LYS A 178 13.94 -17.52 -9.61
CA LYS A 178 13.86 -16.50 -10.66
C LYS A 178 14.74 -16.89 -11.86
N PRO A 179 14.20 -16.90 -13.09
CA PRO A 179 14.99 -17.19 -14.28
C PRO A 179 16.20 -16.26 -14.42
N GLY A 180 17.40 -16.84 -14.57
CA GLY A 180 18.67 -16.11 -14.62
C GLY A 180 19.47 -16.13 -13.33
N TRP A 181 18.95 -16.72 -12.24
CA TRP A 181 19.77 -17.00 -11.06
C TRP A 181 20.78 -18.12 -11.33
N PRO A 182 22.04 -17.97 -10.86
CA PRO A 182 23.17 -18.74 -11.37
C PRO A 182 23.35 -20.13 -10.74
N GLY A 183 22.52 -20.55 -9.78
CA GLY A 183 22.89 -21.64 -8.86
C GLY A 183 21.78 -22.65 -8.52
N GLY A 184 22.14 -23.57 -7.63
CA GLY A 184 21.27 -24.60 -7.09
C GLY A 184 20.45 -24.09 -5.91
N GLU A 185 19.83 -25.01 -5.19
CA GLU A 185 18.87 -24.70 -4.11
C GLU A 185 19.45 -23.78 -3.02
N ILE A 186 20.74 -23.91 -2.69
CA ILE A 186 21.42 -23.09 -1.68
C ILE A 186 21.62 -21.65 -2.18
N GLU A 187 22.16 -21.47 -3.38
CA GLU A 187 22.36 -20.13 -3.95
C GLU A 187 21.02 -19.43 -4.19
N ASN A 188 20.00 -20.19 -4.61
CA ASN A 188 18.65 -19.69 -4.81
C ASN A 188 17.97 -19.35 -3.47
N ALA A 189 18.28 -20.04 -2.37
CA ALA A 189 17.79 -19.65 -1.05
C ALA A 189 18.31 -18.28 -0.60
N GLN A 190 19.61 -18.01 -0.81
CA GLN A 190 20.20 -16.70 -0.48
C GLN A 190 19.58 -15.56 -1.32
N MET A 191 19.46 -15.77 -2.63
CA MET A 191 18.83 -14.79 -3.53
C MET A 191 17.32 -14.67 -3.28
N GLY A 192 16.67 -15.78 -2.93
CA GLY A 192 15.26 -15.88 -2.56
C GLY A 192 14.92 -15.00 -1.37
N MET A 193 15.68 -15.14 -0.29
CA MET A 193 15.52 -14.29 0.89
C MET A 193 15.68 -12.80 0.57
N ALA A 194 16.70 -12.44 -0.21
CA ALA A 194 16.92 -11.05 -0.63
C ALA A 194 15.78 -10.51 -1.54
N GLN A 195 15.27 -11.34 -2.44
CA GLN A 195 14.12 -10.98 -3.29
C GLN A 195 12.85 -10.78 -2.44
N THR A 196 12.61 -11.62 -1.43
CA THR A 196 11.52 -11.44 -0.47
C THR A 196 11.67 -10.13 0.31
N PHE A 197 12.89 -9.74 0.67
CA PHE A 197 13.15 -8.43 1.30
C PHE A 197 12.80 -7.26 0.35
N VAL A 198 12.95 -7.40 -0.96
CA VAL A 198 12.45 -6.40 -1.91
C VAL A 198 10.93 -6.33 -1.87
N HIS A 199 10.22 -7.46 -1.88
CA HIS A 199 8.76 -7.49 -1.94
C HIS A 199 8.06 -7.01 -0.66
N TRP A 200 8.71 -7.13 0.51
CA TRP A 200 8.12 -6.85 1.82
C TRP A 200 8.83 -5.77 2.64
N GLY A 201 9.93 -5.23 2.11
CA GLY A 201 10.76 -4.20 2.74
C GLY A 201 10.53 -2.80 2.19
N LEU A 202 11.61 -2.10 1.87
CA LEU A 202 11.55 -0.66 1.57
C LEU A 202 10.57 -0.29 0.45
N HIS A 203 10.42 -1.14 -0.56
CA HIS A 203 9.64 -0.86 -1.76
C HIS A 203 8.14 -0.65 -1.49
N PRO A 204 7.38 -1.61 -0.91
CA PRO A 204 5.98 -1.36 -0.56
C PRO A 204 5.84 -0.19 0.42
N TRP A 205 6.72 -0.12 1.42
CA TRP A 205 6.67 0.92 2.45
C TRP A 205 6.96 2.32 1.89
N ALA A 206 7.72 2.43 0.81
CA ALA A 206 7.91 3.70 0.12
C ALA A 206 6.64 4.16 -0.58
N LEU A 207 5.86 3.26 -1.19
CA LEU A 207 4.55 3.61 -1.74
C LEU A 207 3.65 4.24 -0.66
N TYR A 208 3.62 3.60 0.51
CA TYR A 208 2.83 4.06 1.65
C TYR A 208 3.37 5.33 2.28
N ALA A 209 4.69 5.49 2.36
CA ALA A 209 5.33 6.69 2.87
C ALA A 209 5.03 7.90 1.96
N VAL A 210 5.16 7.76 0.65
CA VAL A 210 4.93 8.87 -0.29
C VAL A 210 3.47 9.32 -0.24
N LEU A 211 2.53 8.37 -0.36
CA LEU A 211 1.11 8.70 -0.33
C LEU A 211 0.66 9.19 1.06
N GLY A 212 1.08 8.50 2.12
CA GLY A 212 0.77 8.86 3.50
C GLY A 212 1.32 10.22 3.89
N MET A 213 2.53 10.58 3.43
CA MET A 213 3.11 11.91 3.64
C MET A 213 2.29 12.98 2.91
N ALA A 214 1.93 12.75 1.64
CA ALA A 214 1.13 13.69 0.87
C ALA A 214 -0.24 13.94 1.53
N LEU A 215 -0.88 12.89 2.03
CA LEU A 215 -2.13 12.98 2.78
C LEU A 215 -1.95 13.66 4.12
N ALA A 216 -0.95 13.27 4.91
CA ALA A 216 -0.66 13.90 6.21
C ALA A 216 -0.40 15.39 6.06
N TYR A 217 0.31 15.80 5.00
CA TYR A 217 0.52 17.20 4.69
C TYR A 217 -0.78 17.90 4.29
N ALA A 218 -1.57 17.32 3.38
CA ALA A 218 -2.85 17.90 2.97
C ALA A 218 -3.83 18.07 4.15
N ILE A 219 -3.91 17.06 5.01
CA ILE A 219 -4.87 17.03 6.13
C ILE A 219 -4.37 17.89 7.28
N HIS A 220 -3.19 17.60 7.82
CA HIS A 220 -2.72 18.20 9.08
C HIS A 220 -2.07 19.56 8.91
N ARG A 221 -1.37 19.79 7.79
CA ARG A 221 -0.69 21.07 7.52
C ARG A 221 -1.58 22.03 6.73
N ARG A 222 -2.41 21.52 5.81
CA ARG A 222 -3.26 22.36 4.93
C ARG A 222 -4.74 22.38 5.34
N GLY A 223 -5.15 21.58 6.33
CA GLY A 223 -6.51 21.57 6.87
C GLY A 223 -7.55 20.94 5.95
N ARG A 224 -7.11 20.15 4.96
CA ARG A 224 -7.98 19.57 3.94
C ARG A 224 -8.74 18.34 4.47
N PRO A 225 -9.88 17.99 3.85
CA PRO A 225 -10.65 16.82 4.22
C PRO A 225 -9.85 15.53 4.05
N LEU A 226 -10.24 14.51 4.82
CA LEU A 226 -9.68 13.16 4.75
C LEU A 226 -10.10 12.46 3.44
N SER A 227 -9.44 12.77 2.33
CA SER A 227 -9.67 12.17 1.01
C SER A 227 -8.44 12.31 0.12
N ILE A 228 -8.25 11.34 -0.79
CA ILE A 228 -7.03 11.23 -1.60
C ILE A 228 -6.93 12.34 -2.63
N ARG A 229 -8.07 12.83 -3.14
CA ARG A 229 -8.10 13.95 -4.08
C ARG A 229 -7.30 15.16 -3.61
N TRP A 230 -7.23 15.41 -2.30
CA TRP A 230 -6.58 16.59 -1.73
C TRP A 230 -5.06 16.52 -1.74
N ALA A 231 -4.48 15.32 -1.78
CA ALA A 231 -3.05 15.15 -2.03
C ALA A 231 -2.64 15.64 -3.43
N LEU A 232 -3.57 15.62 -4.39
CA LEU A 232 -3.36 16.05 -5.78
C LEU A 232 -3.78 17.50 -6.05
N GLU A 233 -4.29 18.22 -5.04
CA GLU A 233 -4.67 19.63 -5.17
C GLU A 233 -3.52 20.54 -5.66
N PRO A 234 -2.25 20.37 -5.24
CA PRO A 234 -1.15 21.18 -5.78
C PRO A 234 -0.97 21.07 -7.30
N LEU A 235 -1.38 19.95 -7.90
CA LEU A 235 -1.25 19.70 -9.35
C LEU A 235 -2.53 20.03 -10.12
N LEU A 236 -3.69 19.74 -9.53
CA LEU A 236 -4.99 19.85 -10.18
C LEU A 236 -5.77 21.12 -9.80
N GLY A 237 -5.30 21.87 -8.80
CA GLY A 237 -5.95 23.06 -8.26
C GLY A 237 -7.41 22.77 -7.88
N ASN A 238 -8.31 23.71 -8.22
CA ASN A 238 -9.74 23.59 -7.93
C ASN A 238 -10.44 22.41 -8.64
N LYS A 239 -9.80 21.74 -9.62
CA LYS A 239 -10.40 20.58 -10.31
C LYS A 239 -10.65 19.40 -9.37
N VAL A 240 -9.92 19.31 -8.25
CA VAL A 240 -10.15 18.27 -7.21
C VAL A 240 -11.54 18.37 -6.57
N LYS A 241 -12.15 19.57 -6.57
CA LYS A 241 -13.52 19.78 -6.06
C LYS A 241 -14.60 19.31 -7.04
N GLY A 242 -14.21 19.00 -8.27
CA GLY A 242 -15.10 18.56 -9.35
C GLY A 242 -14.96 17.07 -9.67
N TRP A 243 -15.32 16.72 -10.91
CA TRP A 243 -15.35 15.34 -11.40
C TRP A 243 -13.98 14.65 -11.34
N ALA A 244 -12.88 15.38 -11.51
CA ALA A 244 -11.53 14.80 -11.46
C ALA A 244 -11.22 14.23 -10.05
N GLY A 245 -11.57 14.96 -8.99
CA GLY A 245 -11.45 14.45 -7.63
C GLY A 245 -12.41 13.31 -7.32
N ASP A 246 -13.61 13.33 -7.91
CA ASP A 246 -14.56 12.22 -7.76
C ASP A 246 -14.00 10.93 -8.38
N VAL A 247 -13.38 10.99 -9.57
CA VAL A 247 -12.70 9.86 -10.21
C VAL A 247 -11.54 9.33 -9.35
N ILE A 248 -10.71 10.21 -8.78
CA ILE A 248 -9.59 9.82 -7.89
C ILE A 248 -10.12 9.01 -6.70
N ASP A 249 -11.16 9.51 -6.03
CA ASP A 249 -11.73 8.82 -4.87
C ASP A 249 -12.43 7.50 -5.27
N ILE A 250 -13.09 7.44 -6.44
CA ILE A 250 -13.67 6.19 -6.95
C ILE A 250 -12.59 5.14 -7.17
N ILE A 251 -11.47 5.51 -7.81
CA ILE A 251 -10.33 4.62 -8.03
C ILE A 251 -9.72 4.16 -6.69
N ALA A 252 -9.62 5.07 -5.71
CA ALA A 252 -9.13 4.75 -4.38
C ALA A 252 -10.01 3.72 -3.65
N ILE A 253 -11.34 3.90 -3.71
CA ILE A 253 -12.31 2.94 -3.12
C ILE A 253 -12.22 1.61 -3.84
N PHE A 254 -12.20 1.63 -5.18
CA PHE A 254 -12.08 0.44 -6.01
C PHE A 254 -10.82 -0.37 -5.64
N GLY A 255 -9.64 0.28 -5.66
CA GLY A 255 -8.37 -0.37 -5.31
C GLY A 255 -8.39 -0.94 -3.89
N THR A 256 -8.92 -0.18 -2.92
CA THR A 256 -9.02 -0.63 -1.52
C THR A 256 -9.87 -1.88 -1.38
N VAL A 257 -11.06 -1.90 -2.00
CA VAL A 257 -11.99 -3.04 -1.89
C VAL A 257 -11.38 -4.30 -2.51
N PHE A 258 -10.81 -4.21 -3.71
CA PHE A 258 -10.19 -5.37 -4.36
C PHE A 258 -8.90 -5.83 -3.66
N GLY A 259 -8.09 -4.91 -3.13
CA GLY A 259 -6.90 -5.27 -2.34
C GLY A 259 -7.24 -5.98 -1.02
N ILE A 260 -8.33 -5.57 -0.35
CA ILE A 260 -8.86 -6.28 0.83
C ILE A 260 -9.42 -7.65 0.42
N ALA A 261 -10.13 -7.75 -0.70
CA ALA A 261 -10.69 -9.00 -1.18
C ALA A 261 -9.61 -10.06 -1.45
N THR A 262 -8.49 -9.68 -2.08
CA THR A 262 -7.33 -10.57 -2.27
C THR A 262 -6.81 -11.11 -0.93
N SER A 263 -6.62 -10.23 0.05
CA SER A 263 -6.12 -10.60 1.38
C SER A 263 -7.07 -11.56 2.10
N LEU A 264 -8.38 -11.31 2.02
CA LEU A 264 -9.40 -12.18 2.61
C LEU A 264 -9.42 -13.57 1.95
N GLY A 265 -9.30 -13.63 0.62
CA GLY A 265 -9.21 -14.88 -0.12
C GLY A 265 -8.02 -15.74 0.32
N LEU A 266 -6.82 -15.14 0.37
CA LEU A 266 -5.61 -15.82 0.88
C LEU A 266 -5.79 -16.31 2.32
N GLY A 267 -6.41 -15.48 3.17
CA GLY A 267 -6.64 -15.84 4.58
C GLY A 267 -7.56 -17.04 4.75
N VAL A 268 -8.64 -17.11 3.97
CA VAL A 268 -9.57 -18.24 4.04
C VAL A 268 -8.95 -19.52 3.47
N GLN A 269 -8.15 -19.42 2.41
CA GLN A 269 -7.35 -20.56 1.91
C GLN A 269 -6.40 -21.08 3.00
N GLN A 270 -5.68 -20.18 3.67
CA GLN A 270 -4.75 -20.54 4.74
C GLN A 270 -5.44 -21.17 5.95
N ILE A 271 -6.58 -20.63 6.39
CA ILE A 271 -7.38 -21.22 7.47
C ILE A 271 -7.84 -22.62 7.08
N SER A 272 -8.34 -22.80 5.85
CA SER A 272 -8.84 -24.08 5.37
C SER A 272 -7.75 -25.13 5.30
N ALA A 273 -6.59 -24.78 4.74
CA ALA A 273 -5.40 -25.64 4.72
C ALA A 273 -4.95 -26.02 6.13
N GLY A 274 -4.91 -25.04 7.04
CA GLY A 274 -4.58 -25.27 8.45
C GLY A 274 -5.56 -26.24 9.15
N LEU A 275 -6.87 -26.05 8.96
CA LEU A 275 -7.91 -26.93 9.52
C LEU A 275 -7.82 -28.35 8.97
N LYS A 276 -7.49 -28.50 7.68
CA LYS A 276 -7.24 -29.80 7.04
C LYS A 276 -6.00 -30.46 7.65
N HIS A 277 -4.90 -29.71 7.81
CA HIS A 277 -3.66 -30.22 8.37
C HIS A 277 -3.82 -30.74 9.81
N ILE A 278 -4.58 -30.05 10.66
CA ILE A 278 -4.84 -30.50 12.05
C ILE A 278 -5.95 -31.56 12.16
N GLY A 279 -6.52 -32.00 11.04
CA GLY A 279 -7.56 -33.04 11.00
C GLY A 279 -8.95 -32.60 11.50
N VAL A 280 -9.21 -31.30 11.58
CA VAL A 280 -10.54 -30.77 11.97
C VAL A 280 -11.51 -30.88 10.80
N VAL A 281 -11.03 -30.72 9.57
CA VAL A 281 -11.80 -30.93 8.33
C VAL A 281 -11.05 -31.87 7.39
N GLY A 282 -11.79 -32.55 6.50
CA GLY A 282 -11.19 -33.32 5.41
C GLY A 282 -10.83 -32.43 4.22
N ASP A 283 -10.98 -32.96 3.01
CA ASP A 283 -10.97 -32.12 1.81
C ASP A 283 -12.11 -31.10 1.86
N TYR A 284 -11.83 -29.88 1.39
CA TYR A 284 -12.77 -28.78 1.35
C TYR A 284 -12.98 -28.29 -0.07
N ASP A 285 -14.20 -27.84 -0.36
CA ASP A 285 -14.60 -27.32 -1.65
C ASP A 285 -14.83 -25.80 -1.61
N ASN A 286 -15.25 -25.22 -2.73
CA ASN A 286 -15.56 -23.79 -2.80
C ASN A 286 -16.71 -23.39 -1.85
N THR A 287 -17.65 -24.30 -1.57
CA THR A 287 -18.75 -24.05 -0.63
C THR A 287 -18.22 -23.77 0.77
N PHE A 288 -17.25 -24.57 1.23
CA PHE A 288 -16.60 -24.37 2.53
C PHE A 288 -15.90 -22.99 2.61
N LEU A 289 -15.15 -22.62 1.56
CA LEU A 289 -14.47 -21.32 1.49
C LEU A 289 -15.47 -20.16 1.57
N ILE A 290 -16.59 -20.24 0.85
CA ILE A 290 -17.65 -19.22 0.86
C ILE A 290 -18.26 -19.10 2.26
N ILE A 291 -18.54 -20.21 2.94
CA ILE A 291 -19.09 -20.20 4.30
C ILE A 291 -18.12 -19.50 5.26
N LEU A 292 -16.82 -19.80 5.20
CA LEU A 292 -15.81 -19.12 6.01
C LEU A 292 -15.75 -17.61 5.72
N ILE A 293 -15.78 -17.21 4.45
CA ILE A 293 -15.83 -15.79 4.06
C ILE A 293 -17.05 -15.11 4.67
N VAL A 294 -18.23 -15.71 4.58
CA VAL A 294 -19.47 -15.16 5.15
C VAL A 294 -19.35 -14.98 6.66
N ILE A 295 -18.86 -16.01 7.38
CA ILE A 295 -18.69 -15.94 8.84
C ILE A 295 -17.72 -14.83 9.22
N ILE A 296 -16.53 -14.78 8.61
CA ILE A 296 -15.51 -13.76 8.92
C ILE A 296 -16.04 -12.36 8.61
N THR A 297 -16.75 -12.19 7.49
CA THR A 297 -17.34 -10.91 7.10
C THR A 297 -18.43 -10.46 8.07
N LEU A 298 -19.27 -11.37 8.56
CA LEU A 298 -20.28 -11.07 9.58
C LEU A 298 -19.63 -10.66 10.90
N LEU A 299 -18.57 -11.35 11.34
CA LEU A 299 -17.82 -11.00 12.55
C LEU A 299 -17.15 -9.62 12.41
N ALA A 300 -16.51 -9.35 11.28
CA ALA A 300 -15.91 -8.04 10.99
C ALA A 300 -16.97 -6.93 10.99
N THR A 301 -18.13 -7.18 10.36
CA THR A 301 -19.25 -6.22 10.33
C THR A 301 -19.79 -5.96 11.73
N ALA A 302 -20.00 -7.00 12.53
CA ALA A 302 -20.42 -6.87 13.93
C ALA A 302 -19.41 -6.06 14.75
N SER A 303 -18.10 -6.24 14.52
CA SER A 303 -17.04 -5.46 15.18
C SER A 303 -17.08 -3.98 14.79
N VAL A 304 -17.41 -3.65 13.53
CA VAL A 304 -17.49 -2.25 13.07
C VAL A 304 -18.75 -1.59 13.63
N VAL A 305 -19.89 -2.28 13.60
CA VAL A 305 -21.20 -1.76 14.07
C VAL A 305 -21.24 -1.60 15.59
N SER A 306 -20.57 -2.46 16.35
CA SER A 306 -20.50 -2.37 17.82
C SER A 306 -19.63 -1.22 18.33
N GLY A 307 -18.94 -0.49 17.45
CA GLY A 307 -18.10 0.65 17.78
C GLY A 307 -16.64 0.38 17.42
N VAL A 308 -16.20 1.05 16.35
CA VAL A 308 -14.85 1.01 15.75
C VAL A 308 -13.73 1.13 16.78
N GLY A 309 -13.93 1.88 17.87
CA GLY A 309 -12.89 2.15 18.86
C GLY A 309 -12.46 0.95 19.73
N ALA A 310 -13.42 0.22 20.31
CA ALA A 310 -13.09 -0.83 21.28
C ALA A 310 -12.77 -2.18 20.62
N GLY A 311 -13.57 -2.58 19.63
CA GLY A 311 -13.41 -3.86 18.94
C GLY A 311 -12.10 -3.96 18.16
N ILE A 312 -11.79 -2.95 17.34
CA ILE A 312 -10.56 -2.93 16.54
C ILE A 312 -9.33 -2.91 17.44
N LYS A 313 -9.35 -2.17 18.55
CA LYS A 313 -8.24 -2.13 19.51
C LYS A 313 -7.97 -3.51 20.12
N TRP A 314 -9.02 -4.21 20.56
CA TRP A 314 -8.88 -5.55 21.14
C TRP A 314 -8.37 -6.57 20.11
N LEU A 315 -8.98 -6.60 18.92
CA LEU A 315 -8.59 -7.51 17.85
C LEU A 315 -7.15 -7.26 17.39
N SER A 316 -6.75 -5.99 17.25
CA SER A 316 -5.38 -5.61 16.88
C SER A 316 -4.36 -6.06 17.94
N ASN A 317 -4.64 -5.83 19.23
CA ASN A 317 -3.76 -6.26 20.32
C ASN A 317 -3.61 -7.78 20.40
N ILE A 318 -4.72 -8.53 20.26
CA ILE A 318 -4.69 -10.00 20.21
C ILE A 318 -3.85 -10.45 19.02
N ASN A 319 -4.09 -9.89 17.83
CA ASN A 319 -3.36 -10.23 16.61
C ASN A 319 -1.85 -10.03 16.76
N LEU A 320 -1.43 -8.85 17.21
CA LEU A 320 -0.01 -8.55 17.46
C LEU A 320 0.61 -9.50 18.48
N THR A 321 -0.13 -9.83 19.54
CA THR A 321 0.33 -10.76 20.57
C THR A 321 0.50 -12.17 20.01
N MET A 322 -0.49 -12.69 19.28
CA MET A 322 -0.42 -14.02 18.66
C MET A 322 0.72 -14.12 17.65
N ALA A 323 0.89 -13.10 16.80
CA ALA A 323 1.98 -13.06 15.84
C ALA A 323 3.36 -12.99 16.54
N GLY A 324 3.49 -12.20 17.61
CA GLY A 324 4.69 -12.17 18.42
C GLY A 324 5.01 -13.53 19.07
N VAL A 325 3.98 -14.19 19.63
CA VAL A 325 4.12 -15.55 20.20
C VAL A 325 4.53 -16.55 19.13
N LEU A 326 3.92 -16.51 17.94
CA LEU A 326 4.28 -17.39 16.82
C LEU A 326 5.75 -17.19 16.42
N LEU A 327 6.17 -15.95 16.20
CA LEU A 327 7.55 -15.60 15.84
C LEU A 327 8.55 -16.12 16.88
N VAL A 328 8.31 -15.84 18.17
CA VAL A 328 9.18 -16.29 19.26
C VAL A 328 9.22 -17.81 19.36
N THR A 329 8.07 -18.48 19.17
CA THR A 329 7.99 -19.95 19.19
C THR A 329 8.84 -20.54 18.08
N VAL A 330 8.69 -20.08 16.84
CA VAL A 330 9.50 -20.57 15.70
C VAL A 330 10.98 -20.25 15.90
N LEU A 331 11.32 -19.08 16.43
CA LEU A 331 12.70 -18.70 16.69
C LEU A 331 13.38 -19.57 17.75
N VAL A 332 12.68 -19.88 18.85
CA VAL A 332 13.25 -20.62 20.00
C VAL A 332 13.25 -22.13 19.77
N PHE A 333 12.21 -22.68 19.15
CA PHE A 333 12.11 -24.12 18.87
C PHE A 333 12.69 -24.52 17.51
N GLY A 334 12.92 -23.55 16.62
CA GLY A 334 13.62 -23.75 15.35
C GLY A 334 15.15 -23.69 15.50
N PRO A 335 15.90 -23.70 14.39
CA PRO A 335 17.35 -23.67 14.40
C PRO A 335 17.88 -22.24 14.70
N THR A 336 17.74 -21.77 15.93
CA THR A 336 17.93 -20.35 16.33
C THR A 336 19.23 -19.73 15.79
N LEU A 337 20.37 -20.42 15.91
CA LEU A 337 21.65 -19.92 15.42
C LEU A 337 21.63 -19.70 13.90
N PHE A 338 21.10 -20.66 13.16
CA PHE A 338 20.93 -20.54 11.72
C PHE A 338 20.02 -19.38 11.36
N LEU A 339 18.91 -19.16 12.08
CA LEU A 339 17.99 -18.06 11.76
C LEU A 339 18.63 -16.67 11.93
N PHE A 340 19.49 -16.49 12.93
CA PHE A 340 20.28 -15.27 13.07
C PHE A 340 21.36 -15.13 12.00
N GLN A 341 22.06 -16.21 11.64
CA GLN A 341 23.01 -16.22 10.53
C GLN A 341 22.32 -15.87 9.21
N ASN A 342 21.18 -16.51 8.93
CA ASN A 342 20.34 -16.26 7.77
C ASN A 342 19.89 -14.81 7.69
N PHE A 343 19.45 -14.20 8.80
CA PHE A 343 19.07 -12.78 8.82
C PHE A 343 20.24 -11.86 8.44
N VAL A 344 21.41 -12.05 9.04
CA VAL A 344 22.60 -11.22 8.77
C VAL A 344 23.08 -11.39 7.33
N GLU A 345 23.12 -12.63 6.85
CA GLU A 345 23.59 -12.95 5.51
C GLU A 345 22.61 -12.47 4.44
N SER A 346 21.31 -12.72 4.61
CA SER A 346 20.26 -12.25 3.70
C SER A 346 20.23 -10.72 3.62
N LEU A 347 20.48 -10.03 4.75
CA LEU A 347 20.61 -8.57 4.75
C LEU A 347 21.82 -8.12 3.91
N GLY A 348 22.96 -8.81 4.00
CA GLY A 348 24.14 -8.54 3.18
C GLY A 348 23.89 -8.76 1.69
N VAL A 349 23.25 -9.88 1.33
CA VAL A 349 22.89 -10.20 -0.06
C VAL A 349 21.90 -9.16 -0.61
N TRP A 350 20.89 -8.79 0.17
CA TRP A 350 19.95 -7.73 -0.20
C TRP A 350 20.65 -6.39 -0.39
N LEU A 351 21.50 -5.95 0.54
CA LEU A 351 22.26 -4.68 0.40
C LEU A 351 23.13 -4.66 -0.86
N ALA A 352 23.75 -5.78 -1.22
CA ALA A 352 24.57 -5.89 -2.42
C ALA A 352 23.75 -5.82 -3.72
N ASN A 353 22.51 -6.32 -3.71
CA ASN A 353 21.72 -6.53 -4.92
C ASN A 353 20.48 -5.63 -5.06
N VAL A 354 20.10 -4.87 -4.02
CA VAL A 354 18.82 -4.14 -3.97
C VAL A 354 18.60 -3.23 -5.18
N LEU A 355 19.63 -2.52 -5.65
CA LEU A 355 19.50 -1.64 -6.82
C LEU A 355 19.24 -2.43 -8.10
N ASN A 356 19.94 -3.56 -8.29
CA ASN A 356 19.70 -4.43 -9.45
C ASN A 356 18.30 -5.05 -9.38
N MET A 357 17.93 -5.63 -8.23
CA MET A 357 16.62 -6.26 -8.02
C MET A 357 15.46 -5.27 -8.17
N THR A 358 15.66 -3.98 -7.84
CA THR A 358 14.64 -2.93 -8.00
C THR A 358 14.21 -2.74 -9.46
N PHE A 359 15.13 -2.97 -10.42
CA PHE A 359 14.87 -2.72 -11.84
C PHE A 359 14.94 -4.00 -12.70
N ASP A 360 15.14 -5.15 -12.07
CA ASP A 360 15.23 -6.43 -12.77
C ASP A 360 13.84 -7.00 -13.09
N ILE A 361 13.33 -6.61 -14.27
CA ILE A 361 12.09 -7.11 -14.87
C ILE A 361 12.29 -8.40 -15.70
N GLY A 362 13.47 -9.02 -15.66
CA GLY A 362 13.74 -10.25 -16.42
C GLY A 362 13.82 -10.05 -17.94
N ALA A 363 14.20 -8.86 -18.41
CA ALA A 363 14.25 -8.52 -19.84
C ALA A 363 15.17 -9.46 -20.66
N TYR A 364 16.19 -10.05 -20.03
CA TYR A 364 17.12 -11.00 -20.64
C TYR A 364 16.72 -12.47 -20.45
N SER A 365 15.69 -12.74 -19.65
CA SER A 365 15.19 -14.10 -19.37
C SER A 365 13.94 -14.45 -20.20
N GLY A 366 13.60 -13.60 -21.18
CA GLY A 366 12.52 -13.85 -22.14
C GLY A 366 11.15 -14.06 -21.50
N LYS A 367 10.38 -15.02 -22.04
CA LYS A 367 9.01 -15.33 -21.62
C LYS A 367 8.94 -15.83 -20.17
N GLU A 368 9.89 -16.67 -19.77
CA GLU A 368 9.96 -17.21 -18.41
C GLU A 368 10.19 -16.10 -17.37
N GLY A 369 11.08 -15.15 -17.67
CA GLY A 369 11.29 -13.97 -16.82
C GLY A 369 10.03 -13.13 -16.66
N ALA A 370 9.29 -12.90 -17.74
CA ALA A 370 8.04 -12.15 -17.71
C ALA A 370 6.95 -12.88 -16.91
N GLU A 371 6.82 -14.20 -17.08
CA GLU A 371 5.87 -15.03 -16.33
C GLU A 371 6.19 -15.06 -14.83
N TRP A 372 7.47 -15.21 -14.47
CA TRP A 372 7.89 -15.15 -13.07
C TRP A 372 7.58 -13.79 -12.45
N ASN A 373 7.91 -12.69 -13.14
CA ASN A 373 7.61 -11.34 -12.65
C ASN A 373 6.10 -11.09 -12.54
N SER A 374 5.29 -11.66 -13.45
CA SER A 374 3.82 -11.62 -13.38
C SER A 374 3.29 -12.20 -12.07
N SER A 375 3.76 -13.39 -11.73
CA SER A 375 3.29 -14.17 -10.57
C SER A 375 3.81 -13.64 -9.24
N TRP A 376 4.92 -12.90 -9.26
CA TRP A 376 5.59 -12.42 -8.05
C TRP A 376 5.67 -10.91 -7.98
N THR A 377 6.70 -10.32 -8.58
CA THR A 377 7.04 -8.90 -8.36
C THR A 377 5.93 -7.95 -8.80
N LEU A 378 5.35 -8.15 -9.98
CA LEU A 378 4.26 -7.30 -10.49
C LEU A 378 2.93 -7.59 -9.80
N PHE A 379 2.68 -8.84 -9.40
CA PHE A 379 1.56 -9.17 -8.52
C PHE A 379 1.65 -8.36 -7.22
N TYR A 380 2.82 -8.37 -6.55
CA TYR A 380 3.05 -7.60 -5.34
C TYR A 380 2.90 -6.09 -5.57
N TRP A 381 3.50 -5.54 -6.63
CA TRP A 381 3.33 -4.10 -6.91
C TRP A 381 1.88 -3.72 -7.18
N GLY A 382 1.14 -4.52 -7.94
CA GLY A 382 -0.31 -4.32 -8.13
C GLY A 382 -1.06 -4.38 -6.81
N TRP A 383 -0.77 -5.37 -5.97
CA TRP A 383 -1.39 -5.53 -4.66
C TRP A 383 -1.07 -4.34 -3.73
N TRP A 384 0.20 -3.96 -3.60
CA TRP A 384 0.61 -2.86 -2.73
C TRP A 384 0.07 -1.51 -3.19
N ILE A 385 0.04 -1.25 -4.51
CA ILE A 385 -0.57 -0.03 -5.07
C ILE A 385 -2.08 0.01 -4.77
N SER A 386 -2.79 -1.12 -4.90
CA SER A 386 -4.22 -1.18 -4.59
C SER A 386 -4.52 -0.89 -3.10
N TRP A 387 -3.60 -1.26 -2.21
CA TRP A 387 -3.70 -1.04 -0.77
C TRP A 387 -3.23 0.35 -0.31
N ALA A 388 -2.40 1.02 -1.11
CA ALA A 388 -1.81 2.30 -0.75
C ALA A 388 -2.83 3.36 -0.29
N PRO A 389 -4.01 3.52 -0.93
CA PRO A 389 -5.07 4.39 -0.44
C PRO A 389 -5.42 4.20 1.04
N PHE A 390 -5.71 2.97 1.44
CA PHE A 390 -6.12 2.64 2.80
C PHE A 390 -4.97 2.83 3.80
N VAL A 391 -3.80 2.26 3.49
CA VAL A 391 -2.63 2.32 4.36
C VAL A 391 -2.12 3.75 4.50
N GLY A 392 -2.07 4.50 3.40
CA GLY A 392 -1.64 5.90 3.39
C GLY A 392 -2.54 6.80 4.25
N VAL A 393 -3.87 6.63 4.18
CA VAL A 393 -4.82 7.34 5.05
C VAL A 393 -4.59 6.97 6.52
N PHE A 394 -4.43 5.69 6.82
CA PHE A 394 -4.17 5.23 8.20
C PHE A 394 -2.89 5.85 8.77
N ILE A 395 -1.78 5.71 8.06
CA ILE A 395 -0.47 6.23 8.46
C ILE A 395 -0.53 7.76 8.61
N ALA A 396 -1.20 8.46 7.69
CA ALA A 396 -1.37 9.90 7.78
C ALA A 396 -2.06 10.30 9.09
N ARG A 397 -3.15 9.63 9.48
CA ARG A 397 -3.90 9.95 10.70
C ARG A 397 -3.05 9.80 11.96
N ILE A 398 -2.33 8.70 12.10
CA ILE A 398 -1.55 8.42 13.33
C ILE A 398 -0.22 9.19 13.42
N SER A 399 0.10 10.02 12.41
CA SER A 399 1.40 10.69 12.30
C SER A 399 1.34 12.21 12.43
N ARG A 400 0.24 12.75 12.96
CA ARG A 400 0.09 14.19 13.23
C ARG A 400 1.20 14.68 14.18
N GLY A 401 1.75 15.87 13.89
CA GLY A 401 2.78 16.53 14.70
C GLY A 401 4.21 16.02 14.48
N ARG A 402 4.40 14.94 13.70
CA ARG A 402 5.74 14.42 13.36
C ARG A 402 6.39 15.22 12.24
N THR A 403 7.71 15.28 12.22
CA THR A 403 8.42 15.82 11.06
C THR A 403 8.36 14.85 9.88
N VAL A 404 8.46 15.37 8.65
CA VAL A 404 8.53 14.57 7.42
C VAL A 404 9.67 13.55 7.48
N ARG A 405 10.81 13.91 8.07
CA ARG A 405 11.94 12.98 8.24
C ARG A 405 11.60 11.82 9.18
N GLU A 406 11.05 12.13 10.36
CA GLU A 406 10.64 11.09 11.31
C GLU A 406 9.57 10.19 10.70
N PHE A 407 8.61 10.78 10.00
CA PHE A 407 7.57 10.07 9.27
C PHE A 407 8.17 9.07 8.28
N ILE A 408 9.01 9.55 7.35
CA ILE A 408 9.61 8.71 6.31
C ILE A 408 10.48 7.61 6.94
N ALA A 409 11.33 7.97 7.90
CA ALA A 409 12.22 7.00 8.54
C ALA A 409 11.42 5.92 9.31
N GLY A 410 10.40 6.31 10.06
CA GLY A 410 9.58 5.36 10.79
C GLY A 410 8.75 4.45 9.89
N VAL A 411 8.12 5.01 8.85
CA VAL A 411 7.28 4.24 7.91
C VAL A 411 8.12 3.30 7.04
N LEU A 412 9.33 3.69 6.64
CA LEU A 412 10.22 2.83 5.86
C LEU A 412 10.91 1.78 6.73
N LEU A 413 11.59 2.20 7.81
CA LEU A 413 12.55 1.33 8.48
C LEU A 413 11.88 0.36 9.44
N VAL A 414 10.89 0.80 10.23
CA VAL A 414 10.32 -0.05 11.28
C VAL A 414 9.63 -1.27 10.68
N PRO A 415 8.70 -1.14 9.72
CA PRO A 415 8.05 -2.30 9.16
C PRO A 415 8.99 -3.16 8.31
N SER A 416 9.95 -2.55 7.59
CA SER A 416 10.92 -3.32 6.80
C SER A 416 11.81 -4.20 7.66
N ILE A 417 12.34 -3.67 8.78
CA ILE A 417 13.19 -4.46 9.69
C ILE A 417 12.40 -5.61 10.29
N VAL A 418 11.15 -5.37 10.72
CA VAL A 418 10.33 -6.45 11.27
C VAL A 418 9.96 -7.47 10.21
N GLY A 419 9.64 -7.03 8.99
CA GLY A 419 9.42 -7.91 7.84
C GLY A 419 10.66 -8.77 7.56
N PHE A 420 11.85 -8.18 7.47
CA PHE A 420 13.09 -8.91 7.23
C PHE A 420 13.34 -9.97 8.29
N PHE A 421 13.13 -9.61 9.56
CA PHE A 421 13.28 -10.54 10.66
C PHE A 421 12.21 -11.65 10.61
N TRP A 422 10.95 -11.31 10.33
CA TRP A 422 9.87 -12.28 10.17
C TRP A 422 10.18 -13.32 9.10
N PHE A 423 10.53 -12.89 7.88
CA PHE A 423 10.89 -13.82 6.80
C PHE A 423 12.16 -14.60 7.10
N SER A 424 13.13 -14.01 7.80
CA SER A 424 14.34 -14.74 8.20
C SER A 424 14.07 -15.86 9.20
N VAL A 425 13.06 -15.68 10.06
CA VAL A 425 12.64 -16.69 11.04
C VAL A 425 11.72 -17.72 10.39
N LEU A 426 10.60 -17.29 9.80
CA LEU A 426 9.59 -18.18 9.23
C LEU A 426 10.13 -18.86 7.97
N GLY A 427 10.53 -18.08 6.96
CA GLY A 427 11.10 -18.56 5.71
C GLY A 427 12.41 -19.30 5.90
N GLY A 428 13.29 -18.78 6.75
CA GLY A 428 14.53 -19.46 7.11
C GLY A 428 14.30 -20.84 7.75
N THR A 429 13.27 -20.99 8.59
CA THR A 429 12.93 -22.30 9.17
C THR A 429 12.45 -23.28 8.09
N GLY A 430 11.62 -22.83 7.15
CA GLY A 430 11.18 -23.63 6.01
C GLY A 430 12.35 -24.09 5.13
N ILE A 431 13.21 -23.15 4.73
CA ILE A 431 14.43 -23.43 3.97
C ILE A 431 15.34 -24.42 4.71
N TYR A 432 15.55 -24.21 6.01
CA TYR A 432 16.38 -25.11 6.81
C TYR A 432 15.83 -26.53 6.84
N ARG A 433 14.52 -26.68 7.08
CA ARG A 433 13.85 -27.99 7.08
C ARG A 433 13.98 -28.68 5.72
N GLN A 434 13.88 -27.92 4.64
CA GLN A 434 13.97 -28.46 3.29
C GLN A 434 15.40 -28.91 2.96
N ILE A 435 16.40 -28.05 3.15
CA ILE A 435 17.77 -28.29 2.70
C ILE A 435 18.54 -29.20 3.67
N PHE A 436 18.38 -28.99 4.98
CA PHE A 436 19.18 -29.65 6.02
C PHE A 436 18.37 -30.59 6.92
N GLY A 437 17.05 -30.60 6.77
CA GLY A 437 16.13 -31.38 7.61
C GLY A 437 15.51 -32.55 6.85
N SER A 438 14.19 -32.67 6.97
CA SER A 438 13.40 -33.77 6.38
C SER A 438 13.19 -33.64 4.87
N GLY A 439 13.34 -32.47 4.28
CA GLY A 439 13.16 -32.28 2.82
C GLY A 439 11.72 -32.52 2.34
N ASP A 440 10.74 -32.33 3.21
CA ASP A 440 9.33 -32.73 3.01
C ASP A 440 8.37 -31.55 2.82
N LEU A 441 8.90 -30.36 2.53
CA LEU A 441 8.08 -29.16 2.26
C LEU A 441 7.89 -28.89 0.77
N VAL A 442 8.38 -29.77 -0.10
CA VAL A 442 8.28 -29.67 -1.55
C VAL A 442 7.77 -30.98 -2.12
N ASP A 443 6.62 -30.91 -2.78
CA ASP A 443 6.09 -31.97 -3.62
C ASP A 443 6.38 -31.68 -5.11
N PRO A 444 6.86 -32.66 -5.90
CA PRO A 444 7.17 -32.45 -7.32
C PRO A 444 5.97 -32.09 -8.21
N GLY A 445 4.74 -32.44 -7.81
CA GLY A 445 3.50 -32.17 -8.54
C GLY A 445 2.70 -30.99 -7.98
N GLU A 446 2.79 -30.73 -6.68
CA GLU A 446 2.00 -29.70 -5.99
C GLU A 446 2.80 -28.45 -5.61
N GLY A 447 4.13 -28.50 -5.65
CA GLY A 447 5.01 -27.38 -5.30
C GLY A 447 5.32 -27.33 -3.80
N VAL A 448 5.34 -26.13 -3.20
CA VAL A 448 5.53 -26.00 -1.74
C VAL A 448 4.24 -26.42 -1.04
N VAL A 449 4.33 -27.36 -0.08
CA VAL A 449 3.20 -28.00 0.62
C VAL A 449 3.14 -27.71 2.11
#